data_AF-A0A7T8DVD4-F1
#
_entry.id   AF-A0A7T8DVD4-F1
#
_cell.length_a   1.000
_cell.length_b   1.000
_cell.length_c   1.000
_cell.angle_alpha   90.00
_cell.angle_beta   90.00
_cell.angle_gamma   90.00
#
_symmetry.space_group_name_H-M   'P 1'
#
loop_
_entity.id
_entity.type
_entity.pdbx_description
1 polymer ?
#
loop_
_entity_poly.entity_id
_entity_poly.type
_entity_poly.pdbx_seq_one_letter_code
_entity_poly.pdbx_strand_id
1 'polypeptide(L)' 'MLRRKYMAQIPVFVYTCIIILSILLVTYGEPIPCETDADCPWKIYPLIMKCIEKNCQYTIASY' A
#
# COMPACT_ATOMS: atom_id res chain seq x y z
N MET A 1 -11.04 -5.64 43.40
CA MET A 1 -9.90 -4.99 42.71
C MET A 1 -10.06 -5.16 41.20
N LEU A 2 -10.64 -4.18 40.50
CA LEU A 2 -10.94 -4.27 39.06
C LEU A 2 -10.33 -3.05 38.34
N ARG A 3 -8.99 -2.92 38.40
CA ARG A 3 -8.28 -1.70 37.96
C ARG A 3 -6.96 -1.99 37.24
N ARG A 4 -6.95 -2.93 36.29
CA ARG A 4 -5.79 -3.17 35.39
C ARG A 4 -6.09 -3.49 33.93
N LYS A 5 -7.32 -3.86 33.55
CA LYS A 5 -7.62 -4.30 32.17
C LYS A 5 -7.85 -3.18 31.14
N TYR A 6 -8.14 -1.95 31.58
CA TYR A 6 -8.56 -0.86 30.67
C TYR A 6 -7.40 -0.09 30.00
N MET A 7 -6.23 -0.01 30.66
CA MET A 7 -5.09 0.77 30.12
C MET A 7 -4.42 0.16 28.90
N ALA A 8 -4.56 -1.15 28.68
CA ALA A 8 -3.99 -1.83 27.52
C ALA A 8 -4.95 -1.91 26.31
N GLN A 9 -6.25 -1.66 26.51
CA GLN A 9 -7.25 -1.77 25.43
C GLN A 9 -7.16 -0.61 24.44
N ILE A 10 -6.97 0.60 24.94
CA ILE A 10 -6.84 1.81 24.11
C ILE A 10 -5.58 1.76 23.22
N PRO A 11 -4.37 1.46 23.72
CA PRO A 11 -3.19 1.40 22.86
C PRO A 11 -3.25 0.27 21.83
N VAL A 12 -3.82 -0.90 22.17
CA VAL A 12 -4.03 -1.99 21.21
C VAL A 12 -5.01 -1.57 20.11
N PHE A 13 -6.12 -0.92 20.47
CA PHE A 13 -7.09 -0.42 19.51
C PHE A 13 -6.47 0.59 18.53
N VAL A 14 -5.74 1.59 19.05
CA VAL A 14 -5.04 2.58 18.22
C VAL A 14 -4.04 1.91 17.28
N TYR A 15 -3.27 0.94 17.78
CA TYR A 15 -2.30 0.21 16.96
C TYR A 15 -2.97 -0.57 15.83
N THR A 16 -4.09 -1.25 16.12
CA THR A 16 -4.86 -1.95 15.08
C THR A 16 -5.46 -0.99 14.04
N CYS A 17 -5.95 0.18 14.45
CA CYS A 17 -6.45 1.19 13.52
C CYS A 17 -5.34 1.73 12.60
N ILE A 18 -4.15 2.01 13.13
CA ILE A 18 -3.02 2.48 12.32
C ILE A 18 -2.62 1.45 11.27
N ILE A 19 -2.58 0.16 11.63
CA ILE A 19 -2.28 -0.93 10.68
C ILE A 19 -3.34 -0.98 9.59
N ILE A 20 -4.62 -0.98 9.96
CA ILE A 20 -5.73 -1.03 8.99
C ILE A 20 -5.68 0.18 8.05
N LEU A 21 -5.52 1.40 8.58
CA LEU A 21 -5.44 2.62 7.78
C LEU A 21 -4.22 2.62 6.85
N SER A 22 -3.08 2.11 7.31
CA SER A 22 -1.87 1.98 6.47
C SER A 22 -2.10 1.01 5.31
N ILE A 23 -2.73 -0.14 5.57
CA ILE A 23 -3.05 -1.12 4.53
C ILE A 23 -4.06 -0.52 3.54
N LEU A 24 -5.12 0.13 4.04
CA LEU A 24 -6.09 0.81 3.19
C LEU A 24 -5.42 1.88 2.34
N LEU A 25 -4.55 2.71 2.91
CA LEU A 25 -3.83 3.74 2.15
C LEU A 25 -2.98 3.14 1.02
N VAL A 26 -2.35 1.98 1.25
CA VAL A 26 -1.59 1.27 0.22
C VAL A 26 -2.49 0.66 -0.86
N THR A 27 -3.65 0.10 -0.48
CA THR A 27 -4.58 -0.52 -1.44
C THR A 27 -5.44 0.48 -2.21
N TYR A 28 -5.76 1.62 -1.60
CA TYR A 28 -6.53 2.71 -2.20
C TYR A 28 -5.64 3.84 -2.72
N GLY A 29 -4.31 3.67 -2.71
CA GLY A 29 -3.39 4.58 -3.36
C GLY A 29 -3.87 4.80 -4.79
N GLU A 30 -4.14 6.05 -5.15
CA GLU A 30 -4.70 6.38 -6.46
C GLU A 30 -3.84 5.76 -7.55
N PRO A 31 -4.46 5.12 -8.56
CA PRO A 31 -3.71 4.57 -9.66
C PRO A 31 -2.90 5.71 -10.29
N ILE A 32 -1.58 5.52 -10.36
CA ILE A 32 -0.68 6.56 -10.88
C ILE A 32 -0.97 6.68 -12.39
N PRO A 33 -1.51 7.80 -12.87
CA PRO A 33 -1.82 7.96 -14.28
C PRO A 33 -0.53 7.99 -15.10
N CYS A 34 -0.56 7.41 -16.29
CA CYS A 34 0.58 7.37 -17.21
C CYS A 34 0.12 7.40 -18.67
N GLU A 35 0.98 7.89 -19.57
CA GLU A 35 0.80 7.74 -21.02
C GLU A 35 1.76 6.70 -21.60
N THR A 36 2.94 6.55 -21.00
CA THR A 36 4.01 5.67 -21.45
C THR A 36 4.65 4.92 -20.26
N ASP A 37 5.32 3.81 -20.55
CA ASP A 37 6.08 3.04 -19.54
C ASP A 37 7.22 3.85 -18.88
N ALA A 38 7.61 5.00 -19.46
CA ALA A 38 8.63 5.88 -18.90
C ALA A 38 8.10 6.78 -17.77
N ASP A 39 6.78 6.99 -17.70
CA ASP A 39 6.13 7.83 -16.69
C ASP A 39 6.06 7.12 -15.32
N CYS A 40 6.21 5.80 -15.31
CA CYS A 40 6.16 5.01 -14.09
C CYS A 40 7.51 5.04 -13.35
N PRO A 41 7.53 5.46 -12.07
CA PRO A 41 8.78 5.77 -11.35
C PRO A 41 9.61 4.54 -10.97
N TRP A 42 9.06 3.33 -10.99
CA TRP A 42 9.71 2.14 -10.41
C TRP A 42 9.94 1.00 -11.40
N LYS A 43 11.20 0.54 -11.43
CA LYS A 43 11.66 -0.65 -12.16
C LYS A 43 12.54 -1.49 -11.23
N ILE A 44 11.95 -2.34 -10.39
CA ILE A 44 12.68 -3.21 -9.46
C ILE A 44 12.66 -4.63 -10.00
N TYR A 45 13.75 -5.10 -10.61
CA TYR A 45 13.76 -6.44 -11.21
C TYR A 45 13.41 -7.55 -10.19
N PRO A 46 12.52 -8.52 -10.50
CA PRO A 46 11.79 -8.72 -11.76
C PRO A 46 10.45 -7.96 -11.85
N LEU A 47 10.01 -7.26 -10.81
CA LEU A 47 8.78 -6.46 -10.76
C LEU A 47 8.98 -5.06 -11.36
N ILE A 48 8.58 -4.88 -12.61
CA ILE A 48 8.59 -3.57 -13.28
C ILE A 48 7.20 -2.96 -13.27
N MET A 49 7.10 -1.65 -13.14
CA MET A 49 5.83 -0.96 -13.43
C MET A 49 5.73 -0.70 -14.93
N LYS A 50 4.58 -1.01 -15.51
CA LYS A 50 4.22 -0.66 -16.88
C LYS A 50 2.95 0.16 -16.90
N CYS A 51 2.80 0.97 -17.94
CA CYS A 51 1.59 1.72 -18.18
C CYS A 51 0.55 0.81 -18.82
N ILE A 52 -0.44 0.40 -18.03
CA ILE A 52 -1.54 -0.48 -18.46
C ILE A 52 -2.84 0.27 -18.20
N GLU A 53 -3.65 0.45 -19.25
CA GLU A 53 -4.94 1.16 -19.17
C GLU A 53 -4.80 2.59 -18.59
N LYS A 54 -3.73 3.30 -19.00
CA LYS A 54 -3.36 4.64 -18.53
C LYS A 54 -3.01 4.73 -17.04
N ASN A 55 -2.70 3.59 -16.41
CA ASN A 55 -2.28 3.53 -15.02
C ASN A 55 -1.01 2.69 -14.86
N CYS A 56 -0.11 3.08 -13.95
CA CYS A 56 1.08 2.29 -13.66
C CYS A 56 0.70 1.04 -12.86
N GLN A 57 0.91 -0.13 -13.45
CA GLN A 57 0.66 -1.43 -12.84
C GLN A 57 1.94 -2.26 -12.76
N TYR A 58 2.10 -3.07 -11.71
CA TYR A 58 3.23 -3.98 -11.58
C TYR A 58 3.08 -5.20 -12.48
N THR A 59 4.09 -5.49 -13.28
CA THR A 59 4.21 -6.72 -14.08
C THR A 59 5.56 -7.39 -13.81
N ILE A 60 5.60 -8.71 -13.99
CA ILE A 60 6.84 -9.46 -13.96
C ILE A 60 7.53 -9.27 -15.33
N ALA A 61 8.81 -8.91 -15.31
CA ALA A 61 9.66 -8.91 -16.49
C ALA A 61 9.93 -10.36 -16.90
N SER A 62 9.19 -10.83 -17.89
CA SER A 62 9.44 -12.10 -18.56
C SER A 62 10.60 -11.91 -19.56
N TYR A 63 11.68 -12.69 -19.42
CA TYR A 63 12.75 -12.81 -20.42
C TYR A 63 12.28 -13.62 -21.63
#